data_AF-A0A8J8F6L7-F1
#
_entry.id   AF-A0A8J8F6L7-F1
#
_cell.length_a   1.000
_cell.length_b   1.000
_cell.length_c   1.000
_cell.angle_alpha   90.00
_cell.angle_beta   90.00
_cell.angle_gamma   90.00
#
_symmetry.space_group_name_H-M   'P 1'
#
loop_
_entity.id
_entity.type
_entity.pdbx_description
1 polymer ?
#
loop_
_entity_poly.entity_id
_entity_poly.type
_entity_poly.pdbx_seq_one_letter_code
_entity_poly.pdbx_strand_id
1 'polypeptide(L)'
;MRRRSFLQSIAATLGIGATSSQIYAAASELNCGVWYDAEITKVTDGDTVDILVDENDTEYNVRVLGHDTPEKSGNTYYEKIEEWEFIDDGEHLEEWGNKATDFAEKELPVGTQCQVRLDCESEEIDQYGRLLAKIRYDREGNGTYDTVYNKFAIEEGYARVYAGSMSNTDEYLAAQRFARENSRGLWAGVKDELPEWRNRDVSTSMHPHTSSIVTTDGKVPPSRVPIWAEPEAVQENTSSYTVEYDDGNLPLVAVDRPKHVAYFGGVTINEVWEEETTDLDHFTFVTNLIDELHDDANPSGPVLIDGGHKTFNQDNAVSAEDTAFYQRYLEGVGIELHSINNYSNDTGYALSEARALVASSCPEEWTADEIDAVQQFTENGGVVLLMGSGSETTAERANLDDLAAGIGTDLRLNIDDVRDDTNNVADDRKLLVTENLNREEFDLWTAYNGDSTVVADILDASPSDANIASTHTWTLDDASDDFDGEVDAIDVAYPPGTSLDGLTNENITVYLDRDGDGTTDVIRVNSDEYSGSSATFVLDGRYNTDVAGEVTLVIDGIENPDAGEHVATETLTGDDTYSVDAEYVVK
;
A
#
# COMPACT_ATOMS: atom_id res chain seq x y z
N MET A 1 -8.48 18.95 8.82
CA MET A 1 -9.82 18.44 9.20
C MET A 1 -9.73 17.49 10.43
N ARG A 2 -9.80 17.95 11.69
CA ARG A 2 -9.76 17.03 12.87
C ARG A 2 -11.10 16.29 13.01
N ARG A 3 -11.18 15.08 12.45
CA ARG A 3 -12.37 14.24 12.45
C ARG A 3 -12.52 13.53 13.81
N ARG A 4 -13.67 13.76 14.46
CA ARG A 4 -14.27 13.05 15.61
C ARG A 4 -13.55 12.91 16.97
N SER A 5 -12.22 12.95 17.11
CA SER A 5 -11.58 12.63 18.41
C SER A 5 -11.82 13.67 19.54
N PHE A 6 -12.10 14.93 19.22
CA PHE A 6 -12.17 15.99 20.25
C PHE A 6 -13.49 16.07 21.04
N LEU A 7 -14.56 15.38 20.61
CA LEU A 7 -15.88 15.51 21.26
C LEU A 7 -16.10 14.53 22.43
N GLN A 8 -15.29 13.48 22.58
CA GLN A 8 -15.46 12.56 23.72
C GLN A 8 -14.95 13.14 25.05
N SER A 9 -14.05 14.13 25.04
CA SER A 9 -13.39 14.61 26.27
C SER A 9 -14.04 15.79 26.99
N ILE A 10 -15.17 16.36 26.50
CA ILE A 10 -15.83 17.54 27.15
C ILE A 10 -17.21 17.21 27.76
N ALA A 11 -17.72 15.98 27.63
CA ALA A 11 -19.05 15.64 28.18
C ALA A 11 -19.06 15.36 29.70
N ALA A 12 -17.90 15.33 30.38
CA ALA A 12 -17.78 14.85 31.75
C ALA A 12 -17.69 15.94 32.83
N THR A 13 -18.21 17.16 32.64
CA THR A 13 -18.40 18.06 33.81
C THR A 13 -19.41 19.18 33.56
N LEU A 14 -20.71 18.91 33.80
CA LEU A 14 -21.70 19.83 34.40
C LEU A 14 -23.10 19.23 34.24
N GLY A 15 -23.54 18.49 35.25
CA GLY A 15 -24.91 18.01 35.31
C GLY A 15 -25.90 19.16 35.50
N ILE A 16 -26.56 19.57 34.43
CA ILE A 16 -27.93 20.11 34.39
C ILE A 16 -28.53 19.62 33.06
N GLY A 17 -29.63 18.88 33.15
CA GLY A 17 -30.30 18.27 32.02
C GLY A 17 -30.81 19.28 30.98
N ALA A 18 -30.15 19.29 29.84
CA ALA A 18 -30.74 19.38 28.51
C ALA A 18 -29.89 18.45 27.64
N THR A 19 -30.50 17.43 27.05
CA THR A 19 -29.83 16.46 26.17
C THR A 19 -29.28 17.19 24.95
N SER A 20 -27.98 17.47 24.96
CA SER A 20 -27.23 18.17 23.90
C SER A 20 -26.75 17.20 22.82
N SER A 21 -27.66 16.40 22.29
CA SER A 21 -27.39 15.43 21.24
C SER A 21 -28.71 15.21 20.51
N GLN A 22 -28.72 15.43 19.20
CA GLN A 22 -29.88 15.54 18.28
C GLN A 22 -30.36 16.97 17.98
N ILE A 23 -29.49 17.78 17.37
CA ILE A 23 -29.94 18.58 16.21
C ILE A 23 -29.39 17.82 15.01
N TYR A 24 -30.11 16.80 14.55
CA TYR A 24 -29.85 16.25 13.22
C TYR A 24 -30.22 17.33 12.21
N ALA A 25 -29.31 17.64 11.28
CA ALA A 25 -29.64 18.45 10.11
C ALA A 25 -30.88 17.85 9.44
N ALA A 26 -31.89 18.68 9.19
CA ALA A 26 -32.97 18.25 8.31
C ALA A 26 -32.33 18.01 6.93
N ALA A 27 -32.59 16.85 6.32
CA ALA A 27 -32.26 16.62 4.93
C ALA A 27 -32.76 17.82 4.10
N SER A 28 -31.97 18.26 3.12
CA SER A 28 -32.18 19.42 2.25
C SER A 28 -33.47 19.36 1.41
N GLU A 29 -34.23 18.26 1.48
CA GLU A 29 -35.37 17.96 0.61
C GLU A 29 -34.99 17.84 -0.88
N LEU A 30 -33.70 17.88 -1.23
CA LEU A 30 -33.17 17.69 -2.58
C LEU A 30 -32.89 16.20 -2.84
N ASN A 31 -33.15 15.74 -4.06
CA ASN A 31 -32.83 14.37 -4.46
C ASN A 31 -31.42 14.29 -5.06
N CYS A 32 -30.67 13.25 -4.71
CA CYS A 32 -29.39 12.97 -5.34
C CYS A 32 -29.53 12.71 -6.85
N GLY A 33 -28.49 13.05 -7.61
CA GLY A 33 -28.46 12.86 -9.07
C GLY A 33 -29.25 13.89 -9.88
N VAL A 34 -30.04 14.76 -9.23
CA VAL A 34 -30.83 15.81 -9.89
C VAL A 34 -30.09 17.15 -9.83
N TRP A 35 -30.09 17.88 -10.95
CA TRP A 35 -29.60 19.25 -11.01
C TRP A 35 -30.75 20.22 -10.71
N TYR A 36 -30.54 21.11 -9.74
CA TYR A 36 -31.48 22.15 -9.34
C TYR A 36 -30.91 23.52 -9.70
N ASP A 37 -31.75 24.42 -10.22
CA ASP A 37 -31.38 25.81 -10.46
C ASP A 37 -31.13 26.52 -9.12
N ALA A 38 -30.08 27.35 -9.09
CA ALA A 38 -29.64 28.08 -7.92
C ALA A 38 -28.90 29.37 -8.30
N GLU A 39 -28.74 30.27 -7.32
CA GLU A 39 -27.96 31.49 -7.44
C GLU A 39 -26.86 31.53 -6.37
N ILE A 40 -25.63 31.89 -6.77
CA ILE A 40 -24.52 32.14 -5.81
C ILE A 40 -24.84 33.39 -5.00
N THR A 41 -25.00 33.26 -3.68
CA THR A 41 -25.25 34.39 -2.77
C THR A 41 -24.00 34.88 -2.05
N LYS A 42 -22.99 34.01 -1.91
CA LYS A 42 -21.69 34.35 -1.31
C LYS A 42 -20.59 33.38 -1.76
N VAL A 43 -19.37 33.89 -1.92
CA VAL A 43 -18.15 33.08 -2.01
C VAL A 43 -17.38 33.24 -0.70
N THR A 44 -17.12 32.14 0.00
CA THR A 44 -16.37 32.17 1.27
C THR A 44 -14.88 31.94 1.03
N ASP A 45 -14.55 30.97 0.18
CA ASP A 45 -13.20 30.61 -0.29
C ASP A 45 -13.30 29.70 -1.53
N GLY A 46 -12.19 29.05 -1.90
CA GLY A 46 -12.05 28.24 -3.11
C GLY A 46 -12.98 27.02 -3.18
N ASP A 47 -13.43 26.50 -2.04
CA ASP A 47 -14.25 25.29 -1.94
C ASP A 47 -15.55 25.44 -1.14
N THR A 48 -15.82 26.64 -0.63
CA THR A 48 -17.03 26.92 0.14
C THR A 48 -17.76 28.14 -0.41
N VAL A 49 -19.04 27.95 -0.78
CA VAL A 49 -19.94 29.01 -1.28
C VAL A 49 -21.31 28.92 -0.60
N ASP A 50 -22.07 30.02 -0.58
CA ASP A 50 -23.49 29.99 -0.23
C ASP A 50 -24.32 30.09 -1.52
N ILE A 51 -25.37 29.27 -1.62
CA ILE A 51 -26.31 29.27 -2.75
C ILE A 51 -27.75 29.38 -2.27
N LEU A 52 -28.59 30.07 -3.03
CA LEU A 52 -30.04 30.02 -2.89
C LEU A 52 -30.58 29.03 -3.94
N VAL A 53 -31.24 27.95 -3.50
CA VAL A 53 -31.82 26.93 -4.39
C VAL A 53 -33.28 27.25 -4.69
N ASP A 54 -33.62 27.33 -5.98
CA ASP A 54 -34.93 27.80 -6.42
C ASP A 54 -36.09 26.84 -6.07
N GLU A 55 -35.82 25.53 -6.05
CA GLU A 55 -36.84 24.49 -5.84
C GLU A 55 -37.54 24.64 -4.47
N ASN A 56 -36.80 25.07 -3.45
CA ASN A 56 -37.29 25.17 -2.08
C ASN A 56 -37.06 26.53 -1.41
N ASP A 57 -36.57 27.53 -2.14
CA ASP A 57 -36.29 28.90 -1.65
C ASP A 57 -35.41 28.90 -0.39
N THR A 58 -34.44 27.98 -0.34
CA THR A 58 -33.56 27.77 0.82
C THR A 58 -32.11 28.11 0.47
N GLU A 59 -31.48 28.87 1.36
CA GLU A 59 -30.05 29.16 1.28
C GLU A 59 -29.25 28.05 1.96
N TYR A 60 -28.27 27.48 1.25
CA TYR A 60 -27.34 26.46 1.74
C TYR A 60 -25.92 27.00 1.74
N ASN A 61 -25.20 26.76 2.84
CA ASN A 61 -23.74 26.79 2.82
C ASN A 61 -23.25 25.47 2.21
N VAL A 62 -22.53 25.55 1.10
CA VAL A 62 -22.09 24.41 0.30
C VAL A 62 -20.59 24.20 0.50
N ARG A 63 -20.22 22.98 0.90
CA ARG A 63 -18.86 22.47 0.69
C ARG A 63 -18.87 21.76 -0.65
N VAL A 64 -18.12 22.31 -1.58
CA VAL A 64 -18.14 21.83 -2.95
C VAL A 64 -17.48 20.45 -3.00
N LEU A 65 -18.22 19.46 -3.51
CA LEU A 65 -17.90 18.04 -3.36
C LEU A 65 -16.67 17.62 -4.18
N GLY A 66 -15.78 16.86 -3.56
CA GLY A 66 -14.63 16.22 -4.20
C GLY A 66 -13.43 17.11 -4.48
N HIS A 67 -13.47 18.38 -4.08
CA HIS A 67 -12.33 19.28 -4.25
C HIS A 67 -12.01 19.99 -2.93
N ASP A 68 -10.72 20.21 -2.71
CA ASP A 68 -10.18 20.84 -1.51
C ASP A 68 -9.15 21.88 -1.91
N THR A 69 -9.24 23.07 -1.33
CA THR A 69 -8.32 24.19 -1.63
C THR A 69 -7.42 24.46 -0.44
N PRO A 70 -6.16 24.89 -0.65
CA PRO A 70 -5.29 25.22 0.47
C PRO A 70 -5.90 26.28 1.38
N GLU A 71 -5.58 26.21 2.67
CA GLU A 71 -6.06 27.16 3.65
C GLU A 71 -5.45 28.55 3.42
N LYS A 72 -6.31 29.57 3.34
CA LYS A 72 -5.88 30.95 3.16
C LYS A 72 -5.24 31.54 4.42
N SER A 73 -4.69 32.74 4.26
CA SER A 73 -4.08 33.50 5.36
C SER A 73 -5.00 33.62 6.57
N GLY A 74 -4.49 33.28 7.75
CA GLY A 74 -5.23 33.28 9.01
C GLY A 74 -5.86 31.93 9.39
N ASN A 75 -5.90 30.97 8.47
CA ASN A 75 -6.40 29.61 8.70
C ASN A 75 -5.32 28.52 8.57
N THR A 76 -4.07 28.88 8.26
CA THR A 76 -2.97 27.92 8.05
C THR A 76 -2.70 26.97 9.22
N TYR A 77 -3.17 27.27 10.43
CA TYR A 77 -3.12 26.33 11.56
C TYR A 77 -4.03 25.09 11.38
N TYR A 78 -5.03 25.16 10.50
CA TYR A 78 -5.91 24.03 10.16
C TYR A 78 -5.41 23.20 8.98
N GLU A 79 -4.38 23.70 8.30
CA GLU A 79 -3.75 23.03 7.17
C GLU A 79 -2.98 21.80 7.65
N LYS A 80 -3.15 20.68 6.95
CA LYS A 80 -2.31 19.50 7.12
C LYS A 80 -1.47 19.37 5.85
N ILE A 81 -0.20 19.77 5.95
CA ILE A 81 0.70 19.82 4.80
C ILE A 81 0.82 18.44 4.17
N GLU A 82 0.84 17.37 4.97
CA GLU A 82 0.90 15.95 4.57
C GLU A 82 -0.22 15.50 3.61
N GLU A 83 -1.33 16.23 3.50
CA GLU A 83 -2.39 15.94 2.52
C GLU A 83 -2.05 16.42 1.09
N TRP A 84 -1.01 17.26 0.94
CA TRP A 84 -0.63 17.89 -0.32
C TRP A 84 0.52 17.16 -0.99
N GLU A 85 0.20 16.45 -2.07
CA GLU A 85 1.14 15.66 -2.89
C GLU A 85 2.40 16.46 -3.24
N PHE A 86 3.55 15.99 -2.72
CA PHE A 86 4.88 16.53 -2.97
C PHE A 86 5.08 18.02 -2.59
N ILE A 87 4.19 18.60 -1.79
CA ILE A 87 4.29 19.98 -1.29
C ILE A 87 4.58 19.95 0.22
N ASP A 88 5.73 20.49 0.62
CA ASP A 88 6.16 20.64 2.02
C ASP A 88 6.28 22.13 2.44
N ASP A 89 5.83 23.05 1.60
CA ASP A 89 5.92 24.50 1.79
C ASP A 89 4.57 25.12 2.16
N GLY A 90 4.39 25.39 3.45
CA GLY A 90 3.18 26.04 3.96
C GLY A 90 2.96 27.48 3.47
N GLU A 91 4.02 28.22 3.12
CA GLU A 91 3.86 29.58 2.56
C GLU A 91 3.29 29.51 1.12
N HIS A 92 3.74 28.52 0.34
CA HIS A 92 3.18 28.24 -0.99
C HIS A 92 1.71 27.85 -0.89
N LEU A 93 1.33 26.97 0.04
CA LEU A 93 -0.07 26.61 0.29
C LEU A 93 -0.90 27.84 0.68
N GLU A 94 -0.42 28.67 1.61
CA GLU A 94 -1.12 29.91 1.99
C GLU A 94 -1.34 30.85 0.79
N GLU A 95 -0.32 31.03 -0.05
CA GLU A 95 -0.43 31.84 -1.28
C GLU A 95 -1.49 31.27 -2.22
N TRP A 96 -1.49 29.95 -2.42
CA TRP A 96 -2.45 29.28 -3.30
C TRP A 96 -3.86 29.22 -2.73
N GLY A 97 -4.05 29.19 -1.42
CA GLY A 97 -5.37 29.32 -0.79
C GLY A 97 -6.03 30.67 -1.07
N ASN A 98 -5.23 31.75 -1.05
CA ASN A 98 -5.71 33.07 -1.47
C ASN A 98 -6.05 33.10 -2.98
N LYS A 99 -5.20 32.52 -3.83
CA LYS A 99 -5.44 32.46 -5.28
C LYS A 99 -6.67 31.60 -5.63
N ALA A 100 -6.92 30.51 -4.90
CA ALA A 100 -8.10 29.67 -5.07
C ALA A 100 -9.39 30.43 -4.69
N THR A 101 -9.33 31.25 -3.64
CA THR A 101 -10.43 32.17 -3.29
C THR A 101 -10.68 33.19 -4.40
N ASP A 102 -9.63 33.86 -4.90
CA ASP A 102 -9.75 34.81 -6.02
C ASP A 102 -10.31 34.15 -7.29
N PHE A 103 -9.93 32.90 -7.55
CA PHE A 103 -10.46 32.11 -8.65
C PHE A 103 -11.96 31.84 -8.47
N ALA A 104 -12.40 31.40 -7.29
CA ALA A 104 -13.81 31.19 -6.99
C ALA A 104 -14.63 32.48 -7.16
N GLU A 105 -14.16 33.60 -6.62
CA GLU A 105 -14.85 34.90 -6.74
C GLU A 105 -15.00 35.37 -8.20
N LYS A 106 -14.02 35.02 -9.03
CA LYS A 106 -14.01 35.37 -10.45
C LYS A 106 -14.92 34.47 -11.28
N GLU A 107 -14.90 33.17 -11.04
CA GLU A 107 -15.67 32.19 -11.81
C GLU A 107 -17.13 32.10 -11.32
N LEU A 108 -17.38 32.34 -10.02
CA LEU A 108 -18.70 32.32 -9.37
C LEU A 108 -19.02 33.65 -8.65
N PRO A 109 -19.01 34.81 -9.33
CA PRO A 109 -19.36 36.07 -8.68
C PRO A 109 -20.79 36.03 -8.11
N VAL A 110 -21.02 36.73 -6.99
CA VAL A 110 -22.36 36.82 -6.38
C VAL A 110 -23.41 37.25 -7.41
N GLY A 111 -24.54 36.53 -7.46
CA GLY A 111 -25.59 36.66 -8.46
C GLY A 111 -25.44 35.74 -9.68
N THR A 112 -24.37 34.94 -9.75
CA THR A 112 -24.20 33.93 -10.81
C THR A 112 -25.29 32.89 -10.72
N GLN A 113 -26.01 32.72 -11.83
CA GLN A 113 -26.97 31.63 -11.99
C GLN A 113 -26.18 30.35 -12.26
N CYS A 114 -26.50 29.30 -11.51
CA CYS A 114 -25.83 28.02 -11.56
C CYS A 114 -26.83 26.89 -11.37
N GLN A 115 -26.34 25.66 -11.42
CA GLN A 115 -27.06 24.50 -10.97
C GLN A 115 -26.25 23.73 -9.94
N VAL A 116 -26.95 23.19 -8.95
CA VAL A 116 -26.38 22.37 -7.89
C VAL A 116 -26.90 20.93 -7.98
N ARG A 117 -26.05 19.95 -7.67
CA ARG A 117 -26.44 18.54 -7.63
C ARG A 117 -25.74 17.81 -6.49
N LEU A 118 -26.50 17.02 -5.74
CA LEU A 118 -25.98 16.06 -4.77
C LEU A 118 -25.54 14.77 -5.47
N ASP A 119 -24.53 14.11 -4.92
CA ASP A 119 -24.09 12.80 -5.36
C ASP A 119 -24.84 11.70 -4.61
N CYS A 120 -25.18 10.60 -5.29
CA CYS A 120 -25.89 9.50 -4.64
C CYS A 120 -24.94 8.59 -3.83
N GLU A 121 -23.63 8.68 -4.08
CA GLU A 121 -22.62 7.91 -3.35
C GLU A 121 -22.03 8.65 -2.15
N SER A 122 -22.34 9.96 -2.02
CA SER A 122 -21.87 10.81 -0.92
C SER A 122 -22.95 11.00 0.14
N GLU A 123 -22.51 11.32 1.36
CA GLU A 123 -23.38 11.99 2.33
C GLU A 123 -23.90 13.31 1.75
N GLU A 124 -25.08 13.71 2.22
CA GLU A 124 -25.75 14.92 1.76
C GLU A 124 -25.25 16.18 2.48
N ILE A 125 -25.06 16.05 3.80
CA ILE A 125 -24.69 17.13 4.70
C ILE A 125 -23.46 16.68 5.49
N ASP A 126 -22.43 17.50 5.51
CA ASP A 126 -21.23 17.20 6.30
C ASP A 126 -21.43 17.42 7.81
N GLN A 127 -20.42 17.05 8.60
CA GLN A 127 -20.43 17.19 10.06
C GLN A 127 -20.59 18.64 10.56
N TYR A 128 -20.40 19.65 9.71
CA TYR A 128 -20.55 21.07 10.04
C TYR A 128 -21.90 21.65 9.59
N GLY A 129 -22.76 20.83 8.99
CA GLY A 129 -24.06 21.24 8.48
C GLY A 129 -24.02 21.86 7.08
N ARG A 130 -22.94 21.64 6.33
CA ARG A 130 -22.78 22.15 4.96
C ARG A 130 -23.31 21.14 3.95
N LEU A 131 -23.96 21.62 2.90
CA LEU A 131 -24.41 20.78 1.79
C LEU A 131 -23.22 20.31 0.97
N LEU A 132 -23.10 19.01 0.74
CA LEU A 132 -22.07 18.42 -0.12
C LEU A 132 -22.59 18.35 -1.54
N ALA A 133 -22.10 19.21 -2.43
CA ALA A 133 -22.68 19.32 -3.77
C ALA A 133 -21.69 19.70 -4.88
N LYS A 134 -22.07 19.33 -6.11
CA LYS A 134 -21.43 19.78 -7.35
C LYS A 134 -22.12 21.04 -7.86
N ILE A 135 -21.32 21.96 -8.40
CA ILE A 135 -21.82 23.21 -8.98
C ILE A 135 -21.45 23.25 -10.46
N ARG A 136 -22.42 23.57 -11.32
CA ARG A 136 -22.16 23.89 -12.73
C ARG A 136 -22.76 25.22 -13.13
N TYR A 137 -22.11 25.93 -14.04
CA TYR A 137 -22.48 27.29 -14.41
C TYR A 137 -22.16 27.58 -15.89
N ASP A 138 -22.70 28.69 -16.40
CA ASP A 138 -22.54 29.13 -17.78
C ASP A 138 -21.35 30.07 -17.86
N ARG A 139 -20.16 29.46 -17.97
CA ARG A 139 -18.91 30.20 -18.00
C ARG A 139 -18.76 31.08 -19.24
N GLU A 140 -19.29 30.63 -20.38
CA GLU A 140 -19.18 31.35 -21.66
C GLU A 140 -20.25 32.45 -21.83
N GLY A 141 -21.29 32.46 -21.00
CA GLY A 141 -22.45 33.34 -21.14
C GLY A 141 -23.33 32.98 -22.34
N ASN A 142 -23.34 31.72 -22.76
CA ASN A 142 -24.05 31.24 -23.95
C ASN A 142 -25.45 30.66 -23.64
N GLY A 143 -25.83 30.59 -22.36
CA GLY A 143 -27.08 30.05 -21.83
C GLY A 143 -27.01 28.56 -21.45
N THR A 144 -25.84 27.94 -21.45
CA THR A 144 -25.66 26.50 -21.16
C THR A 144 -24.80 26.31 -19.92
N TYR A 145 -25.29 25.54 -18.95
CA TYR A 145 -24.54 25.17 -17.76
C TYR A 145 -23.67 23.93 -18.02
N ASP A 146 -22.55 24.12 -18.73
CA ASP A 146 -21.65 23.03 -19.16
C ASP A 146 -20.35 22.94 -18.35
N THR A 147 -19.96 24.00 -17.63
CA THR A 147 -18.75 24.01 -16.82
C THR A 147 -19.07 23.54 -15.40
N VAL A 148 -18.51 22.41 -14.98
CA VAL A 148 -18.56 21.93 -13.59
C VAL A 148 -17.42 22.58 -12.82
N TYR A 149 -17.74 23.47 -11.88
CA TYR A 149 -16.77 24.26 -11.12
C TYR A 149 -15.75 23.39 -10.37
N ASN A 150 -16.22 22.34 -9.69
CA ASN A 150 -15.39 21.42 -8.91
C ASN A 150 -14.22 20.86 -9.73
N LYS A 151 -14.54 20.21 -10.86
CA LYS A 151 -13.55 19.62 -11.77
C LYS A 151 -12.67 20.69 -12.39
N PHE A 152 -13.25 21.82 -12.79
CA PHE A 152 -12.52 22.90 -13.44
C PHE A 152 -11.48 23.54 -12.51
N ALA A 153 -11.79 23.71 -11.22
CA ALA A 153 -10.84 24.21 -10.22
C ALA A 153 -9.65 23.24 -10.05
N ILE A 154 -9.91 21.92 -10.04
CA ILE A 154 -8.87 20.88 -9.97
C ILE A 154 -8.00 20.89 -11.23
N GLU A 155 -8.62 20.90 -12.42
CA GLU A 155 -7.93 20.86 -13.72
C GLU A 155 -7.06 22.11 -13.98
N GLU A 156 -7.44 23.26 -13.43
CA GLU A 156 -6.65 24.50 -13.48
C GLU A 156 -5.60 24.60 -12.35
N GLY A 157 -5.56 23.61 -11.44
CA GLY A 157 -4.59 23.51 -10.35
C GLY A 157 -4.86 24.44 -9.17
N TYR A 158 -6.12 24.81 -8.91
CA TYR A 158 -6.49 25.61 -7.73
C TYR A 158 -6.95 24.75 -6.54
N ALA A 159 -7.15 23.46 -6.76
CA ALA A 159 -7.60 22.50 -5.76
C ALA A 159 -6.91 21.15 -5.95
N ARG A 160 -6.78 20.39 -4.87
CA ARG A 160 -6.60 18.93 -4.91
C ARG A 160 -7.96 18.24 -4.93
N VAL A 161 -7.98 16.98 -5.32
CA VAL A 161 -9.09 16.07 -5.05
C VAL A 161 -9.04 15.71 -3.57
N TYR A 162 -10.19 15.70 -2.90
CA TYR A 162 -10.33 14.90 -1.69
C TYR A 162 -11.11 13.63 -2.05
N ALA A 163 -10.50 12.47 -1.87
CA ALA A 163 -11.04 11.18 -2.30
C ALA A 163 -12.11 10.64 -1.33
N GLY A 164 -13.25 11.33 -1.25
CA GLY A 164 -14.43 10.84 -0.53
C GLY A 164 -15.26 9.85 -1.35
N SER A 165 -16.28 9.24 -0.72
CA SER A 165 -17.28 8.42 -1.42
C SER A 165 -18.09 9.27 -2.41
N MET A 166 -17.73 9.26 -3.69
CA MET A 166 -18.45 10.01 -4.73
C MET A 166 -18.30 9.37 -6.11
N SER A 167 -19.32 9.58 -6.97
CA SER A 167 -19.36 8.96 -8.31
C SER A 167 -18.37 9.50 -9.35
N ASN A 168 -17.60 10.56 -9.05
CA ASN A 168 -16.66 11.18 -9.98
C ASN A 168 -15.22 11.26 -9.45
N THR A 169 -14.86 10.48 -8.42
CA THR A 169 -13.50 10.47 -7.84
C THR A 169 -12.42 10.26 -8.90
N ASP A 170 -12.52 9.22 -9.71
CA ASP A 170 -11.49 8.90 -10.69
C ASP A 170 -11.37 9.97 -11.80
N GLU A 171 -12.50 10.57 -12.21
CA GLU A 171 -12.50 11.68 -13.17
C GLU A 171 -11.77 12.92 -12.61
N TYR A 172 -11.91 13.16 -11.32
CA TYR A 172 -11.26 14.27 -10.65
C TYR A 172 -9.78 13.97 -10.42
N LEU A 173 -9.42 12.73 -10.07
CA LEU A 173 -8.03 12.29 -9.96
C LEU A 173 -7.30 12.42 -11.30
N ALA A 174 -7.95 12.05 -12.41
CA ALA A 174 -7.42 12.27 -13.75
C ALA A 174 -7.21 13.77 -14.05
N ALA A 175 -8.12 14.63 -13.60
CA ALA A 175 -7.97 16.08 -13.75
C ALA A 175 -6.82 16.65 -12.89
N GLN A 176 -6.62 16.14 -11.67
CA GLN A 176 -5.50 16.51 -10.82
C GLN A 176 -4.17 16.05 -11.43
N ARG A 177 -4.08 14.80 -11.88
CA ARG A 177 -2.91 14.27 -12.58
C ARG A 177 -2.56 15.15 -13.79
N PHE A 178 -3.54 15.53 -14.60
CA PHE A 178 -3.33 16.47 -15.70
C PHE A 178 -2.81 17.83 -15.23
N ALA A 179 -3.34 18.38 -14.13
CA ALA A 179 -2.87 19.64 -13.57
C ALA A 179 -1.43 19.56 -13.07
N ARG A 180 -1.05 18.45 -12.41
CA ARG A 180 0.32 18.15 -11.97
C ARG A 180 1.29 18.02 -13.14
N GLU A 181 0.99 17.16 -14.11
CA GLU A 181 1.82 16.90 -15.30
C GLU A 181 2.04 18.16 -16.16
N ASN A 182 1.10 19.12 -16.11
CA ASN A 182 1.20 20.38 -16.84
C ASN A 182 1.66 21.56 -15.95
N SER A 183 2.12 21.28 -14.72
CA SER A 183 2.60 22.27 -13.73
C SER A 183 1.63 23.45 -13.57
N ARG A 184 0.34 23.16 -13.51
CA ARG A 184 -0.73 24.17 -13.41
C ARG A 184 -0.93 24.57 -11.96
N GLY A 185 -1.22 25.85 -11.76
CA GLY A 185 -1.71 26.30 -10.46
C GLY A 185 -0.73 26.02 -9.32
N LEU A 186 -1.26 25.49 -8.21
CA LEU A 186 -0.53 25.05 -7.03
C LEU A 186 0.52 23.97 -7.33
N TRP A 187 0.38 23.28 -8.47
CA TRP A 187 1.35 22.29 -8.96
C TRP A 187 2.51 22.92 -9.75
N ALA A 188 2.60 24.24 -9.83
CA ALA A 188 3.74 24.91 -10.43
C ALA A 188 4.94 24.92 -9.46
N GLY A 189 5.98 24.16 -9.77
CA GLY A 189 7.21 24.12 -8.96
C GLY A 189 7.18 23.13 -7.79
N VAL A 190 6.23 22.18 -7.81
CA VAL A 190 6.30 21.00 -6.93
C VAL A 190 7.59 20.24 -7.21
N LYS A 191 8.10 19.58 -6.18
CA LYS A 191 9.31 18.76 -6.30
C LYS A 191 8.93 17.41 -6.91
N ASP A 192 9.88 16.80 -7.62
CA ASP A 192 9.71 15.44 -8.12
C ASP A 192 9.82 14.42 -6.97
N GLU A 193 10.53 14.77 -5.90
CA GLU A 193 10.73 13.97 -4.69
C GLU A 193 10.87 14.89 -3.47
N LEU A 194 10.54 14.37 -2.29
CA LEU A 194 10.78 15.06 -1.02
C LEU A 194 11.95 14.45 -0.26
N PRO A 195 12.53 15.19 0.70
CA PRO A 195 13.48 14.58 1.61
C PRO A 195 12.86 13.37 2.31
N GLU A 196 13.64 12.31 2.47
CA GLU A 196 13.25 11.13 3.24
C GLU A 196 12.60 11.54 4.56
N TRP A 197 11.42 10.97 4.81
CA TRP A 197 10.64 11.25 5.98
C TRP A 197 10.37 9.95 6.72
N ARG A 198 10.97 9.81 7.90
CA ARG A 198 10.76 8.68 8.81
C ARG A 198 11.14 7.30 8.27
N ASN A 199 11.86 7.25 7.16
CA ASN A 199 12.49 6.05 6.65
C ASN A 199 13.67 5.60 7.53
N ARG A 200 13.50 4.49 8.24
CA ARG A 200 14.46 3.93 9.19
C ARG A 200 14.18 2.45 9.41
N ASP A 201 15.18 1.74 9.93
CA ASP A 201 15.09 0.31 10.28
C ASP A 201 13.85 0.02 11.13
N VAL A 202 13.18 -1.09 10.83
CA VAL A 202 12.00 -1.55 11.54
C VAL A 202 12.42 -2.24 12.84
N SER A 203 12.27 -1.51 13.94
CA SER A 203 12.48 -2.01 15.28
C SER A 203 11.16 -2.32 15.99
N THR A 204 10.16 -1.44 15.83
CA THR A 204 8.85 -1.54 16.47
C THR A 204 7.74 -1.14 15.51
N SER A 205 6.69 -1.95 15.44
CA SER A 205 5.51 -1.69 14.62
C SER A 205 4.25 -1.55 15.49
N MET A 206 3.29 -0.76 14.99
CA MET A 206 1.98 -0.51 15.61
C MET A 206 0.90 -1.30 14.86
N HIS A 207 -0.05 -1.88 15.60
CA HIS A 207 -1.15 -2.66 15.05
C HIS A 207 -2.46 -2.34 15.79
N PRO A 208 -3.18 -1.28 15.38
CA PRO A 208 -4.37 -0.80 16.09
C PRO A 208 -5.57 -1.71 15.86
N HIS A 209 -6.37 -1.91 16.91
CA HIS A 209 -7.66 -2.60 16.86
C HIS A 209 -7.60 -3.92 16.09
N THR A 210 -6.63 -4.77 16.38
CA THR A 210 -6.32 -5.93 15.54
C THR A 210 -7.14 -7.17 15.91
N SER A 211 -7.56 -7.93 14.91
CA SER A 211 -7.81 -9.38 15.05
C SER A 211 -6.52 -10.15 14.76
N SER A 212 -6.39 -11.38 15.25
CA SER A 212 -5.30 -12.26 14.78
C SER A 212 -5.62 -12.79 13.38
N ILE A 213 -4.61 -13.25 12.63
CA ILE A 213 -4.79 -13.84 11.30
C ILE A 213 -4.87 -15.36 11.38
N VAL A 214 -5.70 -15.98 10.54
CA VAL A 214 -5.85 -17.44 10.36
C VAL A 214 -5.81 -17.80 8.88
N THR A 215 -5.69 -19.10 8.59
CA THR A 215 -6.01 -19.66 7.28
C THR A 215 -7.43 -20.22 7.30
N THR A 216 -8.00 -20.55 6.13
CA THR A 216 -9.27 -21.28 6.05
C THR A 216 -9.23 -22.65 6.73
N ASP A 217 -8.04 -23.22 6.94
CA ASP A 217 -7.82 -24.54 7.56
C ASP A 217 -7.38 -24.48 9.05
N GLY A 218 -7.19 -23.28 9.61
CA GLY A 218 -6.82 -23.07 11.01
C GLY A 218 -5.67 -22.09 11.20
N LYS A 219 -4.69 -22.44 12.05
CA LYS A 219 -3.56 -21.55 12.37
C LYS A 219 -2.69 -21.25 11.14
N VAL A 220 -2.16 -20.04 11.07
CA VAL A 220 -1.13 -19.68 10.08
C VAL A 220 0.20 -20.34 10.45
N PRO A 221 0.90 -21.01 9.52
CA PRO A 221 2.27 -21.49 9.75
C PRO A 221 3.24 -20.35 10.06
N PRO A 222 4.20 -20.50 10.99
CA PRO A 222 5.16 -19.44 11.34
C PRO A 222 5.94 -18.83 10.16
N SER A 223 6.28 -19.63 9.15
CA SER A 223 6.98 -19.17 7.94
C SER A 223 6.17 -18.18 7.08
N ARG A 224 4.89 -17.99 7.39
CA ARG A 224 4.00 -17.03 6.72
C ARG A 224 3.67 -15.83 7.62
N VAL A 225 4.30 -15.69 8.78
CA VAL A 225 3.98 -14.63 9.75
C VAL A 225 5.18 -13.72 9.94
N PRO A 226 5.18 -12.50 9.37
CA PRO A 226 6.23 -11.53 9.60
C PRO A 226 6.21 -10.93 11.01
N ILE A 227 5.01 -10.71 11.57
CA ILE A 227 4.83 -10.01 12.85
C ILE A 227 3.82 -10.75 13.73
N TRP A 228 4.22 -11.01 14.97
CA TRP A 228 3.34 -11.45 16.05
C TRP A 228 3.09 -10.33 17.06
N ALA A 229 2.05 -10.51 17.87
CA ALA A 229 1.89 -9.74 19.09
C ALA A 229 2.99 -10.11 20.10
N GLU A 230 3.22 -9.24 21.07
CA GLU A 230 4.09 -9.56 22.20
C GLU A 230 3.52 -10.73 23.03
N PRO A 231 4.37 -11.52 23.71
CA PRO A 231 3.93 -12.68 24.50
C PRO A 231 2.93 -12.35 25.62
N GLU A 232 2.88 -11.10 26.08
CA GLU A 232 1.91 -10.60 27.06
C GLU A 232 0.52 -10.34 26.49
N ALA A 233 0.40 -10.25 25.16
CA ALA A 233 -0.88 -10.02 24.49
C ALA A 233 -1.86 -11.18 24.71
N VAL A 234 -3.14 -10.85 24.75
CA VAL A 234 -4.24 -11.77 25.03
C VAL A 234 -5.17 -11.81 23.84
N GLN A 235 -5.50 -13.02 23.42
CA GLN A 235 -6.60 -13.30 22.49
C GLN A 235 -7.93 -13.27 23.24
N GLU A 236 -8.82 -12.34 22.92
CA GLU A 236 -10.19 -12.36 23.41
C GLU A 236 -11.16 -12.87 22.34
N ASN A 237 -11.63 -14.11 22.53
CA ASN A 237 -12.50 -14.78 21.58
C ASN A 237 -13.89 -14.12 21.57
N THR A 238 -14.35 -13.70 20.41
CA THR A 238 -15.67 -13.09 20.24
C THR A 238 -16.71 -14.07 19.69
N SER A 239 -16.29 -15.30 19.37
CA SER A 239 -17.11 -16.37 18.80
C SER A 239 -16.69 -17.76 19.29
N SER A 240 -17.57 -18.76 19.11
CA SER A 240 -17.21 -20.17 19.33
C SER A 240 -16.44 -20.79 18.16
N TYR A 241 -16.31 -20.07 17.05
CA TYR A 241 -15.59 -20.49 15.84
C TYR A 241 -14.17 -19.91 15.77
N THR A 242 -13.75 -19.15 16.80
CA THR A 242 -12.41 -18.60 16.90
C THR A 242 -11.37 -19.72 16.87
N VAL A 243 -10.29 -19.51 16.10
CA VAL A 243 -9.12 -20.39 16.14
C VAL A 243 -8.25 -19.98 17.31
N GLU A 244 -8.05 -20.87 18.26
CA GLU A 244 -7.28 -20.59 19.48
C GLU A 244 -5.78 -20.67 19.21
N TYR A 245 -5.04 -19.59 19.49
CA TYR A 245 -3.58 -19.58 19.50
C TYR A 245 -3.03 -19.90 20.90
N ASP A 246 -3.21 -21.15 21.32
CA ASP A 246 -2.84 -21.65 22.67
C ASP A 246 -1.36 -21.43 23.08
N ASP A 247 -0.48 -21.20 22.11
CA ASP A 247 0.94 -20.94 22.28
C ASP A 247 1.29 -19.46 22.51
N GLY A 248 0.30 -18.56 22.44
CA GLY A 248 0.46 -17.12 22.65
C GLY A 248 1.04 -16.37 21.43
N ASN A 249 1.50 -17.09 20.42
CA ASN A 249 1.98 -16.50 19.16
C ASN A 249 0.79 -16.06 18.32
N LEU A 250 0.33 -14.82 18.52
CA LEU A 250 -0.81 -14.24 17.81
C LEU A 250 -0.33 -13.53 16.54
N PRO A 251 -0.60 -14.05 15.32
CA PRO A 251 -0.18 -13.41 14.08
C PRO A 251 -0.94 -12.09 13.88
N LEU A 252 -0.22 -10.98 13.80
CA LEU A 252 -0.80 -9.66 13.52
C LEU A 252 -0.79 -9.36 12.01
N VAL A 253 0.20 -9.92 11.31
CA VAL A 253 0.34 -9.85 9.86
C VAL A 253 0.67 -11.25 9.37
N ALA A 254 0.07 -11.67 8.27
CA ALA A 254 0.45 -12.90 7.57
C ALA A 254 0.56 -12.66 6.07
N VAL A 255 1.34 -13.50 5.39
CA VAL A 255 1.57 -13.42 3.95
C VAL A 255 1.19 -14.69 3.22
N ASP A 256 0.84 -14.55 1.96
CA ASP A 256 0.61 -15.62 0.99
C ASP A 256 1.44 -15.29 -0.25
N ARG A 257 2.74 -15.63 -0.20
CA ARG A 257 3.71 -15.30 -1.25
C ARG A 257 3.24 -15.75 -2.65
N PRO A 258 2.77 -16.99 -2.87
CA PRO A 258 2.29 -17.41 -4.20
C PRO A 258 1.06 -16.66 -4.72
N LYS A 259 0.47 -15.77 -3.91
CA LYS A 259 -0.68 -14.94 -4.27
C LYS A 259 -0.38 -13.44 -4.25
N HIS A 260 0.83 -13.04 -3.85
CA HIS A 260 1.22 -11.64 -3.66
C HIS A 260 0.28 -10.91 -2.69
N VAL A 261 -0.13 -11.60 -1.63
CA VAL A 261 -1.05 -11.06 -0.62
C VAL A 261 -0.40 -10.96 0.75
N ALA A 262 -0.59 -9.82 1.41
CA ALA A 262 -0.45 -9.70 2.86
C ALA A 262 -1.81 -9.41 3.50
N TYR A 263 -2.04 -9.97 4.68
CA TYR A 263 -3.24 -9.71 5.48
C TYR A 263 -2.82 -9.15 6.85
N PHE A 264 -3.26 -7.94 7.13
CA PHE A 264 -3.09 -7.24 8.40
C PHE A 264 -4.34 -7.36 9.25
N GLY A 265 -4.16 -7.65 10.52
CA GLY A 265 -5.26 -7.75 11.48
C GLY A 265 -5.88 -6.40 11.83
N GLY A 266 -5.17 -5.30 11.56
CA GLY A 266 -5.50 -3.93 11.91
C GLY A 266 -5.05 -2.92 10.84
N VAL A 267 -5.71 -1.76 10.80
CA VAL A 267 -5.49 -0.65 9.87
C VAL A 267 -4.22 0.16 10.21
N THR A 268 -3.06 -0.44 9.94
CA THR A 268 -1.75 0.01 10.45
C THR A 268 -1.29 1.36 9.87
N ILE A 269 -1.73 1.72 8.66
CA ILE A 269 -1.34 2.99 8.00
C ILE A 269 -2.31 4.15 8.27
N ASN A 270 -3.32 3.96 9.12
CA ASN A 270 -4.33 4.98 9.39
C ASN A 270 -3.75 6.14 10.23
N GLU A 271 -3.96 7.37 9.76
CA GLU A 271 -3.39 8.58 10.37
C GLU A 271 -3.95 8.93 11.75
N VAL A 272 -5.07 8.33 12.17
CA VAL A 272 -5.74 8.71 13.41
C VAL A 272 -4.87 8.52 14.67
N TRP A 273 -3.84 7.67 14.59
CA TRP A 273 -2.89 7.37 15.66
C TRP A 273 -1.52 8.04 15.49
N GLU A 274 -1.37 8.91 14.50
CA GLU A 274 -0.07 9.46 14.13
C GLU A 274 0.59 10.29 15.24
N GLU A 275 -0.18 11.03 16.05
CA GLU A 275 0.40 11.82 17.16
C GLU A 275 1.13 10.92 18.17
N GLU A 276 0.69 9.67 18.31
CA GLU A 276 1.21 8.67 19.24
C GLU A 276 2.30 7.75 18.63
N THR A 277 2.37 7.66 17.29
CA THR A 277 3.20 6.65 16.60
C THR A 277 4.39 7.23 15.86
N THR A 278 4.72 8.51 16.11
CA THR A 278 5.78 9.23 15.38
C THR A 278 7.16 8.57 15.39
N ASP A 279 7.48 7.86 16.47
CA ASP A 279 8.74 7.14 16.68
C ASP A 279 8.66 5.65 16.26
N LEU A 280 7.57 5.18 15.65
CA LEU A 280 7.38 3.79 15.20
C LEU A 280 7.58 3.59 13.69
N ASP A 281 7.90 2.37 13.29
CA ASP A 281 8.51 2.05 11.97
C ASP A 281 7.54 1.32 11.03
N HIS A 282 6.24 1.37 11.34
CA HIS A 282 5.19 0.63 10.64
C HIS A 282 5.03 1.03 9.16
N PHE A 283 5.32 2.28 8.79
CA PHE A 283 5.33 2.68 7.38
C PHE A 283 6.45 1.98 6.60
N THR A 284 7.67 1.96 7.14
CA THR A 284 8.79 1.22 6.52
C THR A 284 8.45 -0.26 6.35
N PHE A 285 7.89 -0.89 7.39
CA PHE A 285 7.47 -2.28 7.30
C PHE A 285 6.45 -2.54 6.18
N VAL A 286 5.40 -1.71 6.10
CA VAL A 286 4.35 -1.86 5.07
C VAL A 286 4.95 -1.70 3.67
N THR A 287 5.87 -0.75 3.49
CA THR A 287 6.51 -0.52 2.18
C THR A 287 7.50 -1.62 1.81
N ASN A 288 8.35 -2.08 2.74
CA ASN A 288 9.24 -3.24 2.50
C ASN A 288 8.42 -4.48 2.14
N LEU A 289 7.26 -4.68 2.79
CA LEU A 289 6.40 -5.83 2.52
C LEU A 289 5.74 -5.79 1.14
N ILE A 290 5.51 -4.59 0.58
CA ILE A 290 5.07 -4.45 -0.81
C ILE A 290 6.16 -4.98 -1.73
N ASP A 291 7.39 -4.50 -1.59
CA ASP A 291 8.47 -4.90 -2.48
C ASP A 291 8.86 -6.38 -2.32
N GLU A 292 8.79 -6.94 -1.11
CA GLU A 292 9.03 -8.37 -0.82
C GLU A 292 8.04 -9.33 -1.48
N LEU A 293 6.80 -8.88 -1.71
CA LEU A 293 5.72 -9.69 -2.27
C LEU A 293 5.50 -9.45 -3.75
N HIS A 294 6.17 -8.46 -4.33
CA HIS A 294 6.04 -8.10 -5.73
C HIS A 294 6.98 -8.97 -6.59
N ASP A 295 6.56 -9.32 -7.82
CA ASP A 295 7.39 -10.13 -8.73
C ASP A 295 8.60 -9.35 -9.28
N ASP A 296 8.43 -8.05 -9.50
CA ASP A 296 9.52 -7.12 -9.83
C ASP A 296 10.31 -6.75 -8.57
N ALA A 297 11.64 -6.90 -8.62
CA ALA A 297 12.55 -6.50 -7.55
C ALA A 297 12.66 -4.97 -7.36
N ASN A 298 12.17 -4.16 -8.29
CA ASN A 298 12.04 -2.72 -8.11
C ASN A 298 10.72 -2.22 -8.70
N PRO A 299 9.60 -2.49 -8.03
CA PRO A 299 8.29 -2.22 -8.60
C PRO A 299 8.12 -0.71 -8.82
N SER A 300 7.64 -0.33 -10.00
CA SER A 300 7.31 1.07 -10.30
C SER A 300 5.85 1.40 -10.03
N GLY A 301 5.53 2.69 -9.95
CA GLY A 301 4.15 3.15 -9.84
C GLY A 301 3.61 3.30 -8.41
N PRO A 302 2.36 3.79 -8.27
CA PRO A 302 1.81 4.16 -6.99
C PRO A 302 1.36 2.97 -6.14
N VAL A 303 1.17 3.24 -4.85
CA VAL A 303 0.28 2.47 -3.98
C VAL A 303 -1.14 3.00 -4.16
N LEU A 304 -2.08 2.14 -4.52
CA LEU A 304 -3.49 2.49 -4.61
C LEU A 304 -4.25 2.09 -3.35
N ILE A 305 -5.18 2.93 -2.90
CA ILE A 305 -6.10 2.62 -1.80
C ILE A 305 -7.53 2.56 -2.32
N ASP A 306 -8.21 1.45 -2.03
CA ASP A 306 -9.63 1.30 -2.34
C ASP A 306 -10.46 2.41 -1.66
N GLY A 307 -11.07 3.26 -2.49
CA GLY A 307 -12.06 4.25 -2.07
C GLY A 307 -13.46 3.96 -2.63
N GLY A 308 -13.59 2.93 -3.47
CA GLY A 308 -14.84 2.57 -4.16
C GLY A 308 -15.90 1.99 -3.25
N HIS A 309 -15.49 1.31 -2.17
CA HIS A 309 -16.39 0.54 -1.31
C HIS A 309 -16.77 1.25 0.01
N LYS A 310 -16.80 2.58 0.00
CA LYS A 310 -17.24 3.45 1.14
C LYS A 310 -16.39 3.33 2.41
N THR A 311 -15.08 3.24 2.23
CA THR A 311 -14.05 3.18 3.28
C THR A 311 -13.72 4.54 3.90
N PHE A 312 -14.06 5.64 3.22
CA PHE A 312 -13.86 7.01 3.73
C PHE A 312 -14.66 7.27 5.03
N ASN A 313 -14.01 7.87 6.03
CA ASN A 313 -14.58 8.16 7.36
C ASN A 313 -15.01 6.94 8.18
N GLN A 314 -14.43 5.76 7.92
CA GLN A 314 -14.65 4.56 8.75
C GLN A 314 -13.54 4.40 9.78
N ASP A 315 -13.89 4.00 11.01
CA ASP A 315 -12.92 3.81 12.09
C ASP A 315 -12.12 2.48 11.94
N ASN A 316 -12.64 1.55 11.12
CA ASN A 316 -12.15 0.19 10.91
C ASN A 316 -11.64 -0.06 9.47
N ALA A 317 -11.50 1.00 8.67
CA ALA A 317 -11.04 0.94 7.29
C ALA A 317 -9.98 2.03 7.05
N VAL A 318 -9.39 2.04 5.86
CA VAL A 318 -8.52 3.12 5.40
C VAL A 318 -9.01 3.65 4.06
N SER A 319 -8.92 4.97 3.90
CA SER A 319 -9.04 5.64 2.61
C SER A 319 -7.79 6.47 2.37
N ALA A 320 -7.54 6.90 1.12
CA ALA A 320 -6.40 7.77 0.83
C ALA A 320 -6.37 9.03 1.73
N GLU A 321 -7.54 9.60 2.02
CA GLU A 321 -7.69 10.76 2.91
C GLU A 321 -7.39 10.49 4.39
N ASP A 322 -7.37 9.22 4.81
CA ASP A 322 -7.04 8.79 6.17
C ASP A 322 -5.59 8.26 6.27
N THR A 323 -4.74 8.56 5.28
CA THR A 323 -3.36 8.05 5.17
C THR A 323 -2.32 9.12 4.83
N ALA A 324 -2.59 10.40 5.11
CA ALA A 324 -1.73 11.53 4.72
C ALA A 324 -0.26 11.38 5.16
N PHE A 325 -0.02 10.81 6.35
CA PHE A 325 1.34 10.59 6.85
C PHE A 325 2.04 9.42 6.15
N TYR A 326 1.32 8.36 5.79
CA TYR A 326 1.88 7.30 4.97
C TYR A 326 2.19 7.80 3.56
N GLN A 327 1.33 8.65 2.98
CA GLN A 327 1.64 9.36 1.73
C GLN A 327 2.93 10.18 1.88
N ARG A 328 3.09 10.98 2.95
CA ARG A 328 4.31 11.76 3.16
C ARG A 328 5.56 10.88 3.28
N TYR A 329 5.44 9.72 3.92
CA TYR A 329 6.51 8.72 3.96
C TYR A 329 6.87 8.25 2.55
N LEU A 330 5.86 7.83 1.76
CA LEU A 330 6.04 7.33 0.39
C LEU A 330 6.69 8.37 -0.53
N GLU A 331 6.27 9.64 -0.45
CA GLU A 331 6.88 10.74 -1.21
C GLU A 331 8.37 10.94 -0.89
N GLY A 332 8.77 10.67 0.36
CA GLY A 332 10.16 10.72 0.80
C GLY A 332 11.02 9.57 0.28
N VAL A 333 10.40 8.51 -0.23
CA VAL A 333 11.06 7.36 -0.88
C VAL A 333 10.68 7.22 -2.36
N GLY A 334 10.13 8.29 -2.96
CA GLY A 334 9.84 8.36 -4.40
C GLY A 334 8.61 7.58 -4.86
N ILE A 335 7.67 7.27 -3.96
CA ILE A 335 6.45 6.51 -4.26
C ILE A 335 5.23 7.43 -4.12
N GLU A 336 4.30 7.32 -5.06
CA GLU A 336 3.02 8.03 -4.97
C GLU A 336 1.94 7.17 -4.31
N LEU A 337 0.94 7.81 -3.70
CA LEU A 337 -0.25 7.15 -3.15
C LEU A 337 -1.50 7.81 -3.71
N HIS A 338 -2.42 7.01 -4.24
CA HIS A 338 -3.68 7.52 -4.81
C HIS A 338 -4.86 6.65 -4.40
N SER A 339 -6.06 7.22 -4.49
CA SER A 339 -7.29 6.44 -4.38
C SER A 339 -7.65 5.79 -5.73
N ILE A 340 -8.32 4.64 -5.68
CA ILE A 340 -9.02 4.03 -6.82
C ILE A 340 -10.46 3.74 -6.41
N ASN A 341 -11.42 4.21 -7.20
CA ASN A 341 -12.86 3.97 -6.95
C ASN A 341 -13.50 3.08 -8.02
N ASN A 342 -12.86 2.93 -9.17
CA ASN A 342 -13.36 2.11 -10.28
C ASN A 342 -12.23 1.26 -10.87
N TYR A 343 -12.49 -0.04 -10.96
CA TYR A 343 -11.55 -1.06 -11.42
C TYR A 343 -11.64 -1.33 -12.94
N SER A 344 -12.49 -0.61 -13.68
CA SER A 344 -12.64 -0.78 -15.13
C SER A 344 -11.49 -0.21 -15.98
N ASN A 345 -10.55 0.52 -15.35
CA ASN A 345 -9.43 1.21 -16.00
C ASN A 345 -9.85 2.29 -17.03
N ASP A 346 -11.10 2.74 -17.02
CA ASP A 346 -11.60 3.71 -18.01
C ASP A 346 -11.18 5.16 -17.72
N THR A 347 -10.91 5.49 -16.45
CA THR A 347 -10.62 6.85 -15.98
C THR A 347 -9.87 6.78 -14.64
N GLY A 348 -9.01 7.75 -14.35
CA GLY A 348 -8.24 7.81 -13.11
C GLY A 348 -6.95 6.99 -13.18
N TYR A 349 -6.58 6.38 -12.05
CA TYR A 349 -5.46 5.44 -11.96
C TYR A 349 -5.94 4.02 -12.29
N ALA A 350 -5.06 3.22 -12.86
CA ALA A 350 -5.32 1.83 -13.22
C ALA A 350 -4.49 0.89 -12.36
N LEU A 351 -5.04 -0.29 -12.03
CA LEU A 351 -4.30 -1.32 -11.29
C LEU A 351 -3.00 -1.71 -12.02
N SER A 352 -3.01 -1.73 -13.35
CA SER A 352 -1.82 -2.06 -14.16
C SER A 352 -0.68 -1.04 -14.06
N GLU A 353 -0.93 0.16 -13.52
CA GLU A 353 0.10 1.16 -13.28
C GLU A 353 0.68 1.07 -11.87
N ALA A 354 0.04 0.32 -10.96
CA ALA A 354 0.32 0.32 -9.53
C ALA A 354 1.29 -0.80 -9.14
N ARG A 355 2.05 -0.57 -8.07
CA ARG A 355 2.80 -1.64 -7.38
C ARG A 355 1.94 -2.42 -6.41
N ALA A 356 0.97 -1.75 -5.79
CA ALA A 356 0.14 -2.36 -4.76
C ALA A 356 -1.27 -1.77 -4.70
N LEU A 357 -2.20 -2.59 -4.24
CA LEU A 357 -3.55 -2.22 -3.84
C LEU A 357 -3.74 -2.48 -2.34
N VAL A 358 -4.14 -1.47 -1.59
CA VAL A 358 -4.63 -1.60 -0.22
C VAL A 358 -6.15 -1.66 -0.24
N ALA A 359 -6.70 -2.78 0.24
CA ALA A 359 -8.13 -2.97 0.43
C ALA A 359 -8.40 -3.25 1.92
N SER A 360 -9.41 -2.61 2.48
CA SER A 360 -9.78 -2.79 3.88
C SER A 360 -11.22 -3.24 4.02
N SER A 361 -11.61 -3.63 5.23
CA SER A 361 -13.01 -3.95 5.54
C SER A 361 -13.93 -2.81 5.12
N CYS A 362 -14.97 -3.14 4.37
CA CYS A 362 -15.72 -2.15 3.61
C CYS A 362 -17.24 -2.36 3.72
N PRO A 363 -18.05 -1.29 3.79
CA PRO A 363 -19.51 -1.41 3.84
C PRO A 363 -20.17 -2.03 2.61
N GLU A 364 -19.54 -1.94 1.43
CA GLU A 364 -20.12 -2.40 0.17
C GLU A 364 -19.45 -3.67 -0.38
N GLU A 365 -20.27 -4.53 -0.98
CA GLU A 365 -19.82 -5.79 -1.58
C GLU A 365 -18.99 -5.52 -2.84
N TRP A 366 -17.91 -6.29 -3.01
CA TRP A 366 -17.14 -6.31 -4.25
C TRP A 366 -17.93 -7.03 -5.34
N THR A 367 -17.96 -6.46 -6.54
CA THR A 367 -18.53 -7.14 -7.70
C THR A 367 -17.59 -8.21 -8.24
N ALA A 368 -18.13 -9.15 -9.02
CA ALA A 368 -17.33 -10.18 -9.66
C ALA A 368 -16.28 -9.59 -10.63
N ASP A 369 -16.63 -8.52 -11.36
CA ASP A 369 -15.71 -7.88 -12.31
C ASP A 369 -14.55 -7.18 -11.57
N GLU A 370 -14.80 -6.59 -10.39
CA GLU A 370 -13.76 -5.99 -9.55
C GLU A 370 -12.83 -7.06 -8.97
N ILE A 371 -13.39 -8.16 -8.46
CA ILE A 371 -12.60 -9.30 -7.98
C ILE A 371 -11.71 -9.88 -9.10
N ASP A 372 -12.26 -10.07 -10.29
CA ASP A 372 -11.51 -10.55 -11.46
C ASP A 372 -10.38 -9.59 -11.84
N ALA A 373 -10.61 -8.27 -11.73
CA ALA A 373 -9.59 -7.26 -11.98
C ALA A 373 -8.46 -7.29 -10.93
N VAL A 374 -8.79 -7.42 -9.64
CA VAL A 374 -7.79 -7.53 -8.57
C VAL A 374 -7.03 -8.86 -8.66
N GLN A 375 -7.70 -9.96 -9.00
CA GLN A 375 -7.04 -11.24 -9.24
C GLN A 375 -6.07 -11.15 -10.42
N GLN A 376 -6.47 -10.54 -11.54
CA GLN A 376 -5.58 -10.32 -12.67
C GLN A 376 -4.38 -9.43 -12.29
N PHE A 377 -4.58 -8.46 -11.41
CA PHE A 377 -3.49 -7.61 -10.92
C PHE A 377 -2.44 -8.42 -10.14
N THR A 378 -2.85 -9.32 -9.24
CA THR A 378 -1.89 -10.18 -8.53
C THR A 378 -1.24 -11.22 -9.43
N GLU A 379 -1.97 -11.77 -10.41
CA GLU A 379 -1.42 -12.67 -11.43
C GLU A 379 -0.38 -12.00 -12.35
N ASN A 380 -0.35 -10.66 -12.40
CA ASN A 380 0.64 -9.87 -13.14
C ASN A 380 1.76 -9.33 -12.22
N GLY A 381 1.90 -9.86 -11.00
CA GLY A 381 2.97 -9.50 -10.07
C GLY A 381 2.65 -8.38 -9.08
N GLY A 382 1.48 -7.74 -9.19
CA GLY A 382 1.04 -6.69 -8.28
C GLY A 382 0.67 -7.22 -6.89
N VAL A 383 0.85 -6.39 -5.86
CA VAL A 383 0.63 -6.81 -4.46
C VAL A 383 -0.70 -6.33 -3.90
N VAL A 384 -1.43 -7.20 -3.20
CA VAL A 384 -2.64 -6.82 -2.47
C VAL A 384 -2.40 -6.87 -0.96
N LEU A 385 -2.58 -5.73 -0.29
CA LEU A 385 -2.58 -5.63 1.16
C LEU A 385 -4.04 -5.57 1.65
N LEU A 386 -4.47 -6.64 2.32
CA LEU A 386 -5.77 -6.70 2.99
C LEU A 386 -5.62 -6.17 4.42
N MET A 387 -6.38 -5.14 4.80
CA MET A 387 -6.35 -4.55 6.14
C MET A 387 -7.69 -4.69 6.86
N GLY A 388 -7.72 -5.56 7.86
CA GLY A 388 -8.87 -5.79 8.71
C GLY A 388 -8.94 -4.94 9.96
N SER A 389 -9.93 -5.24 10.81
CA SER A 389 -10.02 -4.73 12.18
C SER A 389 -10.81 -5.67 13.09
N GLY A 390 -10.44 -5.73 14.37
CA GLY A 390 -11.26 -6.30 15.44
C GLY A 390 -12.50 -5.47 15.81
N SER A 391 -12.75 -4.33 15.15
CA SER A 391 -13.90 -3.44 15.41
C SER A 391 -14.95 -3.41 14.30
N GLU A 392 -14.75 -4.16 13.22
CA GLU A 392 -15.67 -4.18 12.08
C GLU A 392 -16.96 -4.99 12.32
N THR A 393 -17.98 -4.69 11.53
CA THR A 393 -19.22 -5.47 11.50
C THR A 393 -19.02 -6.79 10.75
N THR A 394 -19.89 -7.77 11.01
CA THR A 394 -19.88 -9.05 10.28
C THR A 394 -20.04 -8.88 8.77
N ALA A 395 -20.76 -7.84 8.31
CA ALA A 395 -20.94 -7.58 6.89
C ALA A 395 -19.66 -7.00 6.25
N GLU A 396 -19.04 -6.02 6.90
CA GLU A 396 -17.80 -5.41 6.40
C GLU A 396 -16.66 -6.43 6.32
N ARG A 397 -16.55 -7.31 7.33
CA ARG A 397 -15.62 -8.45 7.28
C ARG A 397 -15.92 -9.39 6.13
N ALA A 398 -17.19 -9.75 5.93
CA ALA A 398 -17.57 -10.67 4.87
C ALA A 398 -17.19 -10.14 3.48
N ASN A 399 -17.33 -8.83 3.25
CA ASN A 399 -16.92 -8.21 1.99
C ASN A 399 -15.41 -8.32 1.74
N LEU A 400 -14.57 -8.11 2.78
CA LEU A 400 -13.12 -8.30 2.66
C LEU A 400 -12.74 -9.79 2.49
N ASP A 401 -13.44 -10.68 3.18
CA ASP A 401 -13.26 -12.13 3.05
C ASP A 401 -13.66 -12.66 1.65
N ASP A 402 -14.67 -12.05 1.03
CA ASP A 402 -15.10 -12.36 -0.34
C ASP A 402 -14.04 -11.92 -1.36
N LEU A 403 -13.42 -10.74 -1.18
CA LEU A 403 -12.25 -10.33 -1.98
C LEU A 403 -11.09 -11.32 -1.79
N ALA A 404 -10.72 -11.62 -0.54
CA ALA A 404 -9.66 -12.57 -0.21
C ALA A 404 -9.88 -13.96 -0.84
N ALA A 405 -11.14 -14.44 -0.82
CA ALA A 405 -11.53 -15.68 -1.48
C ALA A 405 -11.41 -15.59 -3.01
N GLY A 406 -11.85 -14.47 -3.58
CA GLY A 406 -11.85 -14.20 -5.00
C GLY A 406 -10.45 -14.20 -5.61
N ILE A 407 -9.50 -13.55 -4.96
CA ILE A 407 -8.07 -13.53 -5.38
C ILE A 407 -7.32 -14.82 -5.00
N GLY A 408 -7.99 -15.74 -4.31
CA GLY A 408 -7.52 -17.10 -4.09
C GLY A 408 -6.57 -17.29 -2.90
N THR A 409 -6.45 -16.31 -1.99
CA THR A 409 -5.69 -16.50 -0.75
C THR A 409 -6.52 -17.26 0.30
N ASP A 410 -5.84 -18.07 1.12
CA ASP A 410 -6.45 -18.77 2.25
C ASP A 410 -6.46 -17.93 3.54
N LEU A 411 -5.85 -16.75 3.56
CA LEU A 411 -5.74 -15.90 4.75
C LEU A 411 -7.07 -15.23 5.10
N ARG A 412 -7.43 -15.22 6.39
CA ARG A 412 -8.65 -14.61 6.93
C ARG A 412 -8.39 -13.96 8.28
N LEU A 413 -9.23 -12.99 8.65
CA LEU A 413 -9.23 -12.48 10.02
C LEU A 413 -9.89 -13.51 10.95
N ASN A 414 -9.23 -13.78 12.06
CA ASN A 414 -9.80 -14.58 13.13
C ASN A 414 -10.94 -13.82 13.82
N ILE A 415 -11.90 -14.53 14.41
CA ILE A 415 -13.06 -13.93 15.07
C ILE A 415 -12.71 -13.65 16.54
N ASP A 416 -11.77 -12.73 16.74
CA ASP A 416 -11.21 -12.34 18.03
C ASP A 416 -10.83 -10.85 18.08
N ASP A 417 -10.40 -10.41 19.26
CA ASP A 417 -9.85 -9.08 19.53
C ASP A 417 -8.55 -9.28 20.32
N VAL A 418 -7.42 -8.89 19.75
CA VAL A 418 -6.12 -9.00 20.43
C VAL A 418 -5.88 -7.75 21.27
N ARG A 419 -5.45 -7.93 22.52
CA ARG A 419 -5.25 -6.84 23.47
C ARG A 419 -3.96 -7.02 24.26
N ASP A 420 -3.28 -5.93 24.57
CA ASP A 420 -2.07 -5.95 25.41
C ASP A 420 -2.07 -4.76 26.39
N ASP A 421 -2.15 -5.06 27.68
CA ASP A 421 -2.11 -4.04 28.75
C ASP A 421 -0.69 -3.50 29.02
N THR A 422 0.34 -4.11 28.43
CA THR A 422 1.77 -3.80 28.64
C THR A 422 2.38 -3.09 27.43
N ASN A 423 2.20 -3.64 26.24
CA ASN A 423 2.82 -3.14 25.00
C ASN A 423 1.77 -2.44 24.13
N ASN A 424 1.47 -1.18 24.50
CA ASN A 424 0.53 -0.34 23.78
C ASN A 424 0.94 1.13 23.78
N VAL A 425 0.32 1.93 22.91
CA VAL A 425 0.39 3.39 22.95
C VAL A 425 -0.84 4.00 23.63
N ALA A 426 -0.66 5.20 24.19
CA ALA A 426 -1.71 6.00 24.82
C ALA A 426 -2.52 5.33 25.96
N ASP A 427 -1.93 4.35 26.65
CA ASP A 427 -2.61 3.53 27.67
C ASP A 427 -3.88 2.82 27.13
N ASP A 428 -3.97 2.59 25.82
CA ASP A 428 -5.06 1.86 25.18
C ASP A 428 -4.60 0.48 24.74
N ARG A 429 -5.05 -0.55 25.47
CA ARG A 429 -4.72 -1.95 25.20
C ARG A 429 -5.09 -2.48 23.81
N LYS A 430 -5.85 -1.72 23.01
CA LYS A 430 -6.15 -2.06 21.61
C LYS A 430 -5.17 -1.43 20.61
N LEU A 431 -4.31 -0.54 21.07
CA LEU A 431 -3.30 0.12 20.26
C LEU A 431 -1.94 -0.55 20.44
N LEU A 432 -1.84 -1.78 19.90
CA LEU A 432 -0.72 -2.70 20.15
C LEU A 432 0.57 -2.20 19.51
N VAL A 433 1.67 -2.31 20.24
CA VAL A 433 3.03 -2.19 19.67
C VAL A 433 3.80 -3.47 19.89
N THR A 434 4.68 -3.82 18.96
CA THR A 434 5.43 -5.07 19.00
C THR A 434 6.82 -4.93 18.40
N GLU A 435 7.79 -5.57 19.03
CA GLU A 435 9.15 -5.84 18.55
C GLU A 435 9.33 -7.32 18.16
N ASN A 436 8.26 -8.12 18.28
CA ASN A 436 8.21 -9.56 17.96
C ASN A 436 8.14 -9.78 16.44
N LEU A 437 9.25 -9.48 15.78
CA LEU A 437 9.43 -9.54 14.33
C LEU A 437 10.14 -10.84 13.93
N ASN A 438 9.64 -11.48 12.87
CA ASN A 438 10.17 -12.73 12.34
C ASN A 438 11.43 -12.51 11.49
N ARG A 439 12.55 -12.26 12.16
CA ARG A 439 13.85 -12.03 11.51
C ARG A 439 14.52 -13.30 10.97
N GLU A 440 13.93 -14.46 11.22
CA GLU A 440 14.46 -15.74 10.72
C GLU A 440 13.96 -16.03 9.29
N GLU A 441 12.73 -15.63 8.97
CA GLU A 441 12.07 -15.97 7.70
C GLU A 441 11.86 -14.75 6.77
N PHE A 442 12.14 -13.53 7.23
CA PHE A 442 11.88 -12.29 6.50
C PHE A 442 13.04 -11.30 6.65
N ASP A 443 13.33 -10.55 5.57
CA ASP A 443 14.28 -9.44 5.55
C ASP A 443 13.57 -8.09 5.33
N LEU A 444 12.63 -7.77 6.22
CA LEU A 444 11.76 -6.59 6.10
C LEU A 444 12.19 -5.42 7.00
N TRP A 445 13.38 -5.51 7.60
CA TRP A 445 13.66 -4.80 8.85
C TRP A 445 14.61 -3.62 8.74
N THR A 446 15.09 -3.30 7.54
CA THR A 446 15.94 -2.16 7.26
C THR A 446 15.12 -0.97 6.75
N ALA A 447 15.71 0.23 6.79
CA ALA A 447 15.16 1.38 6.08
C ALA A 447 14.92 1.03 4.60
N TYR A 448 13.80 1.48 4.05
CA TYR A 448 13.45 1.28 2.65
C TYR A 448 14.46 1.98 1.74
N ASN A 449 15.08 1.27 0.82
CA ASN A 449 16.07 1.81 -0.11
C ASN A 449 15.61 1.74 -1.58
N GLY A 450 14.43 1.21 -1.88
CA GLY A 450 13.91 1.07 -3.24
C GLY A 450 14.65 0.07 -4.11
N ASP A 451 15.74 -0.50 -3.60
CA ASP A 451 16.27 -1.77 -4.07
C ASP A 451 15.57 -2.81 -3.19
N SER A 452 14.52 -3.48 -3.68
CA SER A 452 14.18 -4.72 -3.00
C SER A 452 15.44 -5.56 -3.09
N THR A 453 16.03 -5.85 -1.94
CA THR A 453 17.04 -6.90 -1.83
C THR A 453 16.34 -8.26 -1.85
N VAL A 454 15.37 -8.42 -2.76
CA VAL A 454 15.24 -9.65 -3.52
C VAL A 454 15.93 -9.41 -4.87
N VAL A 455 17.19 -8.97 -4.83
CA VAL A 455 18.14 -9.72 -5.64
C VAL A 455 18.02 -11.11 -5.03
N ALA A 456 17.46 -12.11 -5.72
CA ALA A 456 17.94 -13.45 -5.44
C ALA A 456 19.45 -13.31 -5.57
N ASP A 457 20.18 -13.24 -4.45
CA ASP A 457 21.62 -13.07 -4.51
C ASP A 457 22.06 -14.13 -5.51
N ILE A 458 22.76 -13.70 -6.57
CA ILE A 458 23.24 -14.62 -7.61
C ILE A 458 23.95 -15.81 -6.96
N LEU A 459 24.48 -15.60 -5.74
CA LEU A 459 24.90 -16.63 -4.80
C LEU A 459 24.37 -16.38 -3.36
N ASP A 460 23.55 -17.29 -2.84
CA ASP A 460 23.24 -17.41 -1.39
C ASP A 460 24.11 -18.50 -0.73
N ALA A 461 24.57 -18.25 0.51
CA ALA A 461 25.35 -19.20 1.32
C ALA A 461 24.70 -19.41 2.69
N SER A 462 24.13 -20.60 2.92
CA SER A 462 23.33 -20.90 4.10
C SER A 462 23.77 -22.17 4.84
N PRO A 463 24.14 -22.09 6.14
CA PRO A 463 24.28 -20.86 6.93
C PRO A 463 25.46 -20.00 6.44
N SER A 464 25.43 -18.69 6.70
CA SER A 464 26.51 -17.77 6.30
C SER A 464 27.65 -17.66 7.31
N ASP A 465 27.69 -18.47 8.36
CA ASP A 465 28.76 -18.42 9.37
C ASP A 465 30.14 -18.79 8.80
N ALA A 466 31.18 -18.07 9.23
CA ALA A 466 32.56 -18.33 8.84
C ALA A 466 33.06 -19.72 9.26
N ASN A 467 33.79 -20.39 8.37
CA ASN A 467 34.40 -21.71 8.60
C ASN A 467 33.38 -22.82 8.99
N ILE A 468 32.13 -22.68 8.56
CA ILE A 468 31.06 -23.68 8.73
C ILE A 468 30.69 -24.26 7.36
N ALA A 469 30.28 -25.53 7.36
CA ALA A 469 29.76 -26.19 6.16
C ALA A 469 28.36 -25.67 5.84
N SER A 470 28.16 -25.26 4.59
CA SER A 470 27.01 -24.52 4.12
C SER A 470 26.56 -25.00 2.74
N THR A 471 25.30 -24.75 2.43
CA THR A 471 24.75 -24.89 1.09
C THR A 471 24.93 -23.57 0.36
N HIS A 472 25.60 -23.61 -0.79
CA HIS A 472 25.65 -22.48 -1.70
C HIS A 472 24.65 -22.70 -2.82
N THR A 473 23.78 -21.73 -3.05
CA THR A 473 22.78 -21.75 -4.12
C THR A 473 23.08 -20.60 -5.07
N TRP A 474 23.42 -20.92 -6.31
CA TRP A 474 23.52 -19.97 -7.39
C TRP A 474 22.22 -19.93 -8.18
N THR A 475 21.72 -18.75 -8.49
CA THR A 475 20.47 -18.57 -9.26
C THR A 475 20.70 -17.53 -10.37
N LEU A 476 20.44 -17.93 -11.62
CA LEU A 476 20.45 -17.07 -12.80
C LEU A 476 19.05 -17.07 -13.42
N ASP A 477 18.20 -16.13 -13.01
CA ASP A 477 16.75 -16.12 -13.31
C ASP A 477 16.43 -16.14 -14.81
N ASP A 478 17.18 -15.39 -15.63
CA ASP A 478 17.03 -15.31 -17.09
C ASP A 478 18.36 -15.62 -17.80
N ALA A 479 18.99 -16.76 -17.50
CA ALA A 479 20.28 -17.12 -18.08
C ALA A 479 20.28 -17.17 -19.64
N SER A 480 19.11 -17.32 -20.26
CA SER A 480 18.96 -17.34 -21.72
C SER A 480 19.20 -15.99 -22.40
N ASP A 481 19.19 -14.88 -21.65
CA ASP A 481 19.55 -13.55 -22.17
C ASP A 481 21.06 -13.42 -22.43
N ASP A 482 21.88 -14.13 -21.64
CA ASP A 482 23.33 -14.04 -21.66
C ASP A 482 24.05 -15.32 -22.18
N PHE A 483 23.34 -16.44 -22.27
CA PHE A 483 23.86 -17.73 -22.74
C PHE A 483 22.92 -18.36 -23.80
N ASP A 484 23.43 -18.61 -25.01
CA ASP A 484 22.66 -19.23 -26.11
C ASP A 484 23.08 -20.69 -26.36
N GLY A 485 22.14 -21.63 -26.20
CA GLY A 485 22.31 -23.05 -26.59
C GLY A 485 22.48 -24.03 -25.41
N GLU A 486 23.10 -25.18 -25.69
CA GLU A 486 23.30 -26.25 -24.70
C GLU A 486 24.45 -25.91 -23.74
N VAL A 487 24.23 -26.02 -22.43
CA VAL A 487 25.30 -25.95 -21.41
C VAL A 487 25.88 -27.35 -21.15
N ASP A 488 27.20 -27.48 -21.21
CA ASP A 488 27.95 -28.74 -21.00
C ASP A 488 28.50 -28.87 -19.57
N ALA A 489 28.95 -27.76 -19.00
CA ALA A 489 29.60 -27.71 -17.70
C ALA A 489 29.36 -26.37 -17.00
N ILE A 490 29.34 -26.42 -15.67
CA ILE A 490 29.27 -25.24 -14.81
C ILE A 490 30.53 -25.20 -13.94
N ASP A 491 31.31 -24.13 -14.04
CA ASP A 491 32.50 -23.89 -13.25
C ASP A 491 32.19 -22.92 -12.12
N VAL A 492 32.71 -23.21 -10.91
CA VAL A 492 32.66 -22.28 -9.78
C VAL A 492 34.07 -21.98 -9.27
N ALA A 493 34.31 -20.72 -8.91
CA ALA A 493 35.55 -20.26 -8.30
C ALA A 493 35.25 -19.36 -7.10
N TYR A 494 35.72 -19.77 -5.92
CA TYR A 494 35.54 -19.10 -4.65
C TYR A 494 36.82 -18.42 -4.16
N PRO A 495 36.73 -17.44 -3.24
CA PRO A 495 37.89 -16.80 -2.65
C PRO A 495 38.74 -17.79 -1.83
N PRO A 496 40.01 -17.43 -1.54
CA PRO A 496 40.84 -18.21 -0.63
C PRO A 496 40.20 -18.30 0.76
N GLY A 497 40.09 -19.51 1.29
CA GLY A 497 39.44 -19.80 2.58
C GLY A 497 38.21 -20.68 2.42
N THR A 498 37.53 -20.62 1.27
CA THR A 498 36.44 -21.53 0.93
C THR A 498 36.98 -22.92 0.58
N SER A 499 36.28 -23.98 0.98
CA SER A 499 36.68 -25.36 0.70
C SER A 499 35.52 -26.24 0.19
N LEU A 500 35.75 -26.90 -0.95
CA LEU A 500 34.93 -27.98 -1.49
C LEU A 500 35.49 -29.38 -1.11
N ASP A 501 36.44 -29.46 -0.18
CA ASP A 501 37.12 -30.71 0.17
C ASP A 501 36.16 -31.80 0.66
N GLY A 502 36.15 -32.92 -0.05
CA GLY A 502 35.36 -34.11 0.32
C GLY A 502 33.95 -34.12 -0.24
N LEU A 503 33.59 -33.11 -1.05
CA LEU A 503 32.35 -33.13 -1.81
C LEU A 503 32.45 -34.08 -3.00
N THR A 504 31.31 -34.61 -3.40
CA THR A 504 31.17 -35.50 -4.56
C THR A 504 29.98 -35.04 -5.40
N ASN A 505 29.74 -35.72 -6.53
CA ASN A 505 28.54 -35.48 -7.33
C ASN A 505 27.20 -35.64 -6.57
N GLU A 506 27.17 -36.30 -5.41
CA GLU A 506 25.94 -36.39 -4.59
C GLU A 506 25.58 -35.08 -3.89
N ASN A 507 26.55 -34.16 -3.79
CA ASN A 507 26.39 -32.83 -3.17
C ASN A 507 25.92 -31.75 -4.17
N ILE A 508 25.88 -32.08 -5.46
CA ILE A 508 25.64 -31.10 -6.54
C ILE A 508 24.28 -31.38 -7.16
N THR A 509 23.42 -30.37 -7.20
CA THR A 509 22.14 -30.42 -7.90
C THR A 509 22.04 -29.24 -8.85
N VAL A 510 21.75 -29.49 -10.12
CA VAL A 510 21.50 -28.44 -11.12
C VAL A 510 20.04 -28.50 -11.51
N TYR A 511 19.36 -27.36 -11.49
CA TYR A 511 18.01 -27.15 -11.98
C TYR A 511 18.10 -26.27 -13.22
N LEU A 512 17.37 -26.62 -14.27
CA LEU A 512 17.45 -25.93 -15.56
C LEU A 512 16.05 -25.81 -16.18
N ASP A 513 15.62 -24.60 -16.53
CA ASP A 513 14.51 -24.38 -17.45
C ASP A 513 15.01 -24.54 -18.89
N ARG A 514 14.51 -25.60 -19.53
CA ARG A 514 14.97 -26.06 -20.84
C ARG A 514 14.06 -25.65 -21.98
N ASP A 515 12.83 -25.27 -21.65
CA ASP A 515 11.78 -25.02 -22.62
C ASP A 515 11.25 -23.56 -22.54
N GLY A 516 11.69 -22.78 -21.55
CA GLY A 516 11.33 -21.38 -21.33
C GLY A 516 9.90 -21.23 -20.82
N ASP A 517 9.41 -22.24 -20.09
CA ASP A 517 8.04 -22.29 -19.57
C ASP A 517 7.94 -21.92 -18.08
N GLY A 518 9.06 -21.55 -17.46
CA GLY A 518 9.16 -21.18 -16.06
C GLY A 518 9.23 -22.38 -15.11
N THR A 519 9.43 -23.60 -15.62
CA THR A 519 9.63 -24.80 -14.79
C THR A 519 11.01 -25.40 -14.99
N THR A 520 11.66 -25.79 -13.88
CA THR A 520 13.02 -26.35 -13.93
C THR A 520 13.05 -27.86 -13.77
N ASP A 521 13.95 -28.50 -14.52
CA ASP A 521 14.26 -29.93 -14.43
C ASP A 521 15.60 -30.16 -13.74
N VAL A 522 15.67 -31.24 -12.94
CA VAL A 522 16.94 -31.64 -12.30
C VAL A 522 17.88 -32.30 -13.31
N ILE A 523 19.02 -31.67 -13.56
CA ILE A 523 20.12 -32.19 -14.36
C ILE A 523 21.18 -32.79 -13.44
N ARG A 524 21.53 -34.05 -13.70
CA ARG A 524 22.60 -34.72 -12.94
C ARG A 524 23.96 -34.28 -13.46
N VAL A 525 24.93 -34.20 -12.58
CA VAL A 525 26.34 -34.05 -12.94
C VAL A 525 27.03 -35.42 -13.00
N ASN A 526 28.11 -35.52 -13.76
CA ASN A 526 28.94 -36.72 -13.83
C ASN A 526 29.59 -37.01 -12.47
N SER A 527 29.95 -38.28 -12.24
CA SER A 527 30.57 -38.67 -10.98
C SER A 527 32.02 -38.18 -10.89
N ASP A 528 32.30 -37.39 -9.86
CA ASP A 528 33.62 -36.82 -9.57
C ASP A 528 33.79 -36.57 -8.05
N GLU A 529 35.02 -36.27 -7.63
CA GLU A 529 35.39 -35.81 -6.29
C GLU A 529 35.95 -34.39 -6.36
N TYR A 530 35.47 -33.50 -5.50
CA TYR A 530 35.82 -32.08 -5.51
C TYR A 530 36.69 -31.71 -4.32
N SER A 531 37.56 -30.71 -4.51
CA SER A 531 38.51 -30.22 -3.51
C SER A 531 39.02 -28.82 -3.84
N GLY A 532 39.59 -28.13 -2.86
CA GLY A 532 40.07 -26.75 -3.01
C GLY A 532 38.93 -25.74 -3.05
N SER A 533 39.15 -24.58 -3.70
CA SER A 533 38.18 -23.47 -3.75
C SER A 533 37.56 -23.28 -5.14
N SER A 534 37.66 -24.26 -6.04
CA SER A 534 37.07 -24.20 -7.37
C SER A 534 36.77 -25.60 -7.89
N ALA A 535 35.71 -25.75 -8.67
CA ALA A 535 35.32 -27.03 -9.26
C ALA A 535 34.63 -26.84 -10.62
N THR A 536 34.66 -27.88 -11.44
CA THR A 536 33.94 -27.98 -12.71
C THR A 536 32.90 -29.09 -12.59
N PHE A 537 31.63 -28.77 -12.79
CA PHE A 537 30.52 -29.70 -12.77
C PHE A 537 30.10 -30.04 -14.19
N VAL A 538 30.58 -31.16 -14.72
CA VAL A 538 30.21 -31.61 -16.07
C VAL A 538 28.82 -32.26 -16.03
N LEU A 539 27.86 -31.75 -16.79
CA LEU A 539 26.50 -32.27 -16.83
C LEU A 539 26.46 -33.67 -17.48
N ASP A 540 25.55 -34.54 -17.03
CA ASP A 540 25.31 -35.86 -17.63
C ASP A 540 24.53 -35.65 -18.94
N GLY A 541 25.21 -35.77 -20.08
CA GLY A 541 24.68 -35.57 -21.44
C GLY A 541 23.61 -36.59 -21.89
N ARG A 542 22.78 -37.08 -20.96
CA ARG A 542 21.60 -37.92 -21.20
C ARG A 542 20.31 -37.12 -21.35
N TYR A 543 20.34 -35.84 -20.97
CA TYR A 543 19.21 -34.93 -21.01
C TYR A 543 19.54 -33.78 -21.97
N ASN A 544 18.50 -33.15 -22.53
CA ASN A 544 18.68 -31.84 -23.17
C ASN A 544 19.16 -30.85 -22.08
N THR A 545 20.15 -30.04 -22.39
CA THR A 545 20.69 -28.99 -21.53
C THR A 545 20.66 -27.62 -22.19
N ASP A 546 19.76 -27.41 -23.16
CA ASP A 546 19.41 -26.09 -23.66
C ASP A 546 19.03 -25.15 -22.50
N VAL A 547 19.62 -23.96 -22.47
CA VAL A 547 19.27 -22.88 -21.54
C VAL A 547 18.16 -22.04 -22.18
N ALA A 548 16.95 -22.11 -21.62
CA ALA A 548 15.80 -21.35 -22.12
C ALA A 548 15.19 -20.39 -21.09
N GLY A 549 15.58 -20.51 -19.82
CA GLY A 549 15.19 -19.63 -18.71
C GLY A 549 16.15 -19.80 -17.54
N GLU A 550 15.62 -19.96 -16.33
CA GLU A 550 16.40 -20.06 -15.08
C GLU A 550 17.43 -21.21 -15.09
N VAL A 551 18.63 -20.91 -14.58
CA VAL A 551 19.65 -21.89 -14.20
C VAL A 551 19.92 -21.76 -12.70
N THR A 552 19.71 -22.84 -11.94
CA THR A 552 19.98 -22.87 -10.50
C THR A 552 20.98 -23.99 -10.15
N LEU A 553 22.10 -23.66 -9.53
CA LEU A 553 23.12 -24.60 -9.05
C LEU A 553 23.17 -24.63 -7.52
N VAL A 554 22.91 -25.80 -6.94
CA VAL A 554 22.99 -26.04 -5.49
C VAL A 554 24.20 -26.92 -5.17
N ILE A 555 25.05 -26.44 -4.27
CA ILE A 555 26.23 -27.16 -3.76
C ILE A 555 26.13 -27.28 -2.23
N ASP A 556 25.86 -28.48 -1.74
CA ASP A 556 25.73 -28.76 -0.30
C ASP A 556 27.08 -29.18 0.33
N GLY A 557 27.49 -28.48 1.39
CA GLY A 557 28.62 -28.84 2.25
C GLY A 557 29.92 -28.06 1.99
N ILE A 558 29.85 -26.90 1.32
CA ILE A 558 31.00 -26.00 1.16
C ILE A 558 31.38 -25.42 2.52
N GLU A 559 32.65 -25.47 2.90
CA GLU A 559 33.14 -24.74 4.08
C GLU A 559 33.36 -23.28 3.72
N ASN A 560 32.65 -22.37 4.39
CA ASN A 560 32.76 -20.92 4.21
C ASN A 560 34.15 -20.38 4.56
N PRO A 561 34.59 -19.28 3.90
CA PRO A 561 35.81 -18.57 4.26
C PRO A 561 35.69 -17.85 5.62
N ASP A 562 36.72 -17.08 6.00
CA ASP A 562 36.65 -16.20 7.18
C ASP A 562 35.57 -15.11 7.00
N ALA A 563 35.02 -14.60 8.11
CA ALA A 563 33.97 -13.58 8.09
C ALA A 563 34.39 -12.32 7.30
N GLY A 564 33.48 -11.82 6.47
CA GLY A 564 33.67 -10.67 5.59
C GLY A 564 32.86 -10.74 4.30
N GLU A 565 32.99 -9.72 3.48
CA GLU A 565 32.48 -9.67 2.10
C GLU A 565 33.44 -10.40 1.16
N HIS A 566 32.86 -11.24 0.31
CA HIS A 566 33.60 -12.10 -0.62
C HIS A 566 32.98 -12.04 -2.00
N VAL A 567 33.78 -12.39 -3.02
CA VAL A 567 33.31 -12.51 -4.40
C VAL A 567 33.61 -13.91 -4.89
N ALA A 568 32.60 -14.58 -5.43
CA ALA A 568 32.75 -15.84 -6.15
C ALA A 568 32.35 -15.65 -7.62
N THR A 569 32.76 -16.57 -8.47
CA THR A 569 32.43 -16.57 -9.90
C THR A 569 31.77 -17.88 -10.27
N GLU A 570 30.69 -17.82 -11.02
CA GLU A 570 30.11 -18.95 -11.76
C GLU A 570 30.38 -18.76 -13.26
N THR A 571 30.60 -19.85 -13.98
CA THR A 571 30.75 -19.83 -15.43
C THR A 571 30.03 -21.02 -16.08
N LEU A 572 29.06 -20.71 -16.93
CA LEU A 572 28.42 -21.68 -17.82
C LEU A 572 29.27 -21.87 -19.06
N THR A 573 29.56 -23.11 -19.44
CA THR A 573 30.32 -23.44 -20.65
C THR A 573 29.58 -24.51 -21.46
N GLY A 574 29.38 -24.27 -22.75
CA GLY A 574 28.83 -25.24 -23.70
C GLY A 574 28.91 -24.69 -25.13
N ASP A 575 27.75 -24.48 -25.76
CA ASP A 575 27.64 -23.81 -27.06
C ASP A 575 28.04 -22.32 -27.00
N ASP A 576 27.79 -21.69 -25.85
CA ASP A 576 28.30 -20.36 -25.49
C ASP A 576 29.15 -20.42 -24.20
N THR A 577 29.63 -19.27 -23.73
CA THR A 577 30.27 -19.13 -22.43
C THR A 577 29.82 -17.84 -21.77
N TYR A 578 29.22 -17.98 -20.59
CA TYR A 578 28.78 -16.87 -19.75
C TYR A 578 29.41 -16.97 -18.37
N SER A 579 29.89 -15.85 -17.84
CA SER A 579 30.52 -15.79 -16.52
C SER A 579 29.94 -14.63 -15.74
N VAL A 580 29.65 -14.87 -14.47
CA VAL A 580 29.12 -13.87 -13.55
C VAL A 580 29.87 -13.91 -12.23
N ASP A 581 30.18 -12.73 -11.70
CA ASP A 581 30.74 -12.55 -10.37
C ASP A 581 29.60 -12.20 -9.41
N ALA A 582 29.53 -12.86 -8.26
CA ALA A 582 28.54 -12.62 -7.22
C ALA A 582 29.25 -12.24 -5.91
N GLU A 583 28.81 -11.14 -5.29
CA GLU A 583 29.23 -10.79 -3.93
C GLU A 583 28.36 -11.56 -2.92
N TYR A 584 28.96 -12.06 -1.85
CA TYR A 584 28.24 -12.72 -0.76
C TYR A 584 28.91 -12.43 0.59
N VAL A 585 28.11 -12.40 1.66
CA VAL A 585 28.58 -12.03 3.01
C VAL A 585 28.66 -13.25 3.92
N VAL A 586 29.81 -13.43 4.55
CA VAL A 586 30.05 -14.46 5.56
C VAL A 586 30.15 -13.81 6.94
N LYS A 587 29.37 -14.30 7.91
CA LYS A 587 29.19 -13.75 9.26
C LYS A 587 30.20 -14.25 10.29
#